data_AF-A0A2U7PNF4-F1
#
_entry.id   AF-A0A2U7PNF4-F1
#
_cell.length_a   1.000
_cell.length_b   1.000
_cell.length_c   1.000
_cell.angle_alpha   90.00
_cell.angle_beta   90.00
_cell.angle_gamma   90.00
#
_symmetry.space_group_name_H-M   'P 1'
#
loop_
_entity.id
_entity.type
_entity.pdbx_description
1 polymer ?
#
loop_
_entity_poly.entity_id
_entity_poly.type
_entity_poly.pdbx_seq_one_letter_code
_entity_poly.pdbx_strand_id
1 'polypeptide(L)'
;MEVAQYRFTGDNESYTYPSLIYPLIDKIEAFRRRKGKTKQELTIWLPFDTVDDVEFQDFVVEKSNYYKILKEQGYNVIASHIATGQDFFDFEPENFDLIISNPPFKNKKAFFERALIFKKPFALVGPASWLNDSGSYDVFSNIKLQLFMSRSRPTFFRNGKIVGKVTSFKAIYFCFDFLEQDIDWFLLDKSLDE
;
A
#
# COMPACT_ATOMS: atom_id res chain seq x y z
N MET A 1 10.24 21.49 12.30
CA MET A 1 11.14 20.33 12.39
C MET A 1 11.63 20.07 10.98
N GLU A 2 12.93 19.92 10.76
CA GLU A 2 13.41 19.43 9.46
C GLU A 2 12.95 17.97 9.32
N VAL A 3 12.14 17.69 8.32
CA VAL A 3 11.89 16.31 7.89
C VAL A 3 13.17 15.87 7.19
N ALA A 4 13.95 14.99 7.83
CA ALA A 4 15.13 14.42 7.20
C ALA A 4 14.71 13.77 5.87
N GLN A 5 15.26 14.26 4.75
CA GLN A 5 14.86 13.82 3.41
C GLN A 5 14.96 12.29 3.32
N TYR A 6 13.85 11.67 2.93
CA TYR A 6 13.75 10.22 2.90
C TYR A 6 14.62 9.65 1.77
N ARG A 7 15.78 9.09 2.12
CA ARG A 7 16.70 8.50 1.15
C ARG A 7 16.20 7.12 0.71
N PHE A 8 15.54 7.07 -0.45
CA PHE A 8 15.20 5.81 -1.10
C PHE A 8 16.44 5.06 -1.59
N THR A 9 16.38 3.74 -1.51
CA THR A 9 17.43 2.77 -1.87
C THR A 9 16.73 1.47 -2.27
N GLY A 10 17.34 0.60 -3.09
CA GLY A 10 16.73 -0.68 -3.47
C GLY A 10 16.36 -1.58 -2.27
N ASP A 11 16.98 -1.37 -1.11
CA ASP A 11 16.63 -2.03 0.15
C ASP A 11 15.30 -1.60 0.78
N ASN A 12 14.66 -0.59 0.21
CA ASN A 12 13.35 -0.08 0.62
C ASN A 12 12.23 -0.59 -0.31
N GLU A 13 12.57 -1.06 -1.50
CA GLU A 13 11.62 -1.64 -2.46
C GLU A 13 11.20 -3.05 -2.01
N SER A 14 9.93 -3.39 -2.18
CA SER A 14 9.35 -4.68 -1.78
C SER A 14 8.07 -4.95 -2.56
N TYR A 15 8.21 -5.68 -3.66
CA TYR A 15 7.09 -5.95 -4.54
C TYR A 15 6.03 -6.79 -3.83
N THR A 16 4.79 -6.35 -4.00
CA THR A 16 3.63 -7.03 -3.42
C THR A 16 3.16 -8.11 -4.38
N TYR A 17 3.06 -9.32 -3.83
CA TYR A 17 2.57 -10.50 -4.55
C TYR A 17 1.06 -10.41 -4.84
N PRO A 18 0.57 -10.92 -5.98
CA PRO A 18 -0.84 -10.88 -6.34
C PRO A 18 -1.78 -11.49 -5.28
N SER A 19 -1.35 -12.53 -4.54
CA SER A 19 -2.15 -13.12 -3.46
C SER A 19 -2.55 -12.12 -2.37
N LEU A 20 -1.77 -11.07 -2.14
CA LEU A 20 -2.06 -10.01 -1.18
C LEU A 20 -2.92 -8.87 -1.78
N ILE A 21 -3.08 -8.83 -3.11
CA ILE A 21 -3.77 -7.76 -3.85
C ILE A 21 -5.18 -8.19 -4.24
N TYR A 22 -5.36 -9.39 -4.79
CA TYR A 22 -6.69 -9.90 -5.20
C TYR A 22 -7.77 -9.80 -4.10
N PRO A 23 -7.49 -10.10 -2.81
CA PRO A 23 -8.46 -9.93 -1.73
C PRO A 23 -8.92 -8.48 -1.49
N LEU A 24 -8.18 -7.46 -1.96
CA LEU A 24 -8.65 -6.07 -1.91
C LEU A 24 -9.74 -5.79 -2.95
N ILE A 25 -9.84 -6.54 -4.05
CA ILE A 25 -10.76 -6.19 -5.15
C ILE A 25 -12.22 -6.14 -4.67
N ASP A 26 -12.62 -7.09 -3.81
CA ASP A 26 -13.95 -7.08 -3.17
C ASP A 26 -14.14 -5.89 -2.23
N LYS A 27 -13.09 -5.49 -1.50
CA LYS A 27 -13.13 -4.36 -0.56
C LYS A 27 -13.19 -3.02 -1.28
N ILE A 28 -12.47 -2.89 -2.40
CA ILE A 28 -12.53 -1.74 -3.32
C ILE A 28 -13.92 -1.67 -3.96
N GLU A 29 -14.48 -2.79 -4.40
CA GLU A 29 -15.83 -2.84 -4.99
C GLU A 29 -16.92 -2.48 -3.97
N ALA A 30 -16.81 -2.95 -2.71
CA ALA A 30 -17.68 -2.52 -1.62
C ALA A 30 -17.54 -1.02 -1.31
N PHE A 31 -16.30 -0.52 -1.16
CA PHE A 31 -16.01 0.91 -0.98
C PHE A 31 -16.56 1.77 -2.11
N ARG A 32 -16.36 1.36 -3.37
CA ARG A 32 -16.89 2.00 -4.57
C ARG A 32 -18.40 2.15 -4.50
N ARG A 33 -19.12 1.08 -4.15
CA ARG A 33 -20.58 1.07 -3.96
C ARG A 33 -21.01 2.02 -2.84
N ARG A 34 -20.31 2.02 -1.69
CA ARG A 34 -20.58 2.95 -0.58
C ARG A 34 -20.40 4.43 -0.97
N LYS A 35 -19.47 4.74 -1.88
CA LYS A 35 -19.26 6.11 -2.40
C LYS A 35 -20.14 6.44 -3.63
N GLY A 36 -20.95 5.50 -4.13
CA GLY A 36 -21.88 5.71 -5.26
C GLY A 36 -21.22 5.91 -6.63
N LYS A 37 -19.92 5.63 -6.78
CA LYS A 37 -19.13 5.89 -8.00
C LYS A 37 -19.08 4.69 -8.95
N THR A 38 -18.91 4.91 -10.24
CA THR A 38 -18.43 3.87 -11.19
C THR A 38 -16.95 3.53 -10.96
N LYS A 39 -16.42 2.50 -11.65
CA LYS A 39 -14.99 2.16 -11.57
C LYS A 39 -14.08 3.25 -12.17
N GLN A 40 -14.62 4.04 -13.10
CA GLN A 40 -13.92 5.12 -13.80
C GLN A 40 -13.95 6.44 -13.02
N GLU A 41 -15.01 6.69 -12.24
CA GLU A 41 -15.10 7.87 -11.35
C GLU A 41 -14.34 7.68 -10.04
N LEU A 42 -14.14 6.44 -9.60
CA LEU A 42 -13.34 6.12 -8.42
C LEU A 42 -11.85 6.14 -8.77
N THR A 43 -11.14 7.14 -8.27
CA THR A 43 -9.71 7.33 -8.56
C THR A 43 -8.85 6.80 -7.42
N ILE A 44 -8.13 5.71 -7.70
CA ILE A 44 -7.23 5.05 -6.74
C ILE A 44 -5.81 5.57 -6.97
N TRP A 45 -5.17 6.07 -5.93
CA TRP A 45 -3.76 6.50 -5.96
C TRP A 45 -2.86 5.43 -5.35
N LEU A 46 -1.82 5.06 -6.10
CA LEU A 46 -0.78 4.12 -5.76
C LEU A 46 0.56 4.88 -5.55
N PRO A 47 0.84 5.41 -4.34
CA PRO A 47 1.94 6.35 -4.09
C PRO A 47 3.35 5.75 -4.05
N PHE A 48 3.51 4.43 -4.09
CA PHE A 48 4.80 3.75 -4.06
C PHE A 48 4.93 2.76 -5.22
N ASP A 49 4.38 3.12 -6.39
CA ASP A 49 4.12 2.18 -7.48
C ASP A 49 4.46 2.80 -8.83
N THR A 50 5.04 2.01 -9.73
CA THR A 50 5.37 2.41 -11.10
C THR A 50 4.40 1.82 -12.12
N VAL A 51 4.17 2.55 -13.21
CA VAL A 51 3.33 2.09 -14.33
C VAL A 51 4.03 1.10 -15.25
N ASP A 52 5.36 1.11 -15.26
CA ASP A 52 6.30 0.29 -16.05
C ASP A 52 7.61 0.12 -15.25
N ASP A 53 8.56 -0.64 -15.77
CA ASP A 53 9.88 -0.79 -15.14
C ASP A 53 10.66 0.54 -15.24
N VAL A 54 11.28 0.98 -14.14
CA VAL A 54 12.04 2.24 -14.05
C VAL A 54 13.46 1.99 -13.55
N GLU A 55 14.45 2.33 -14.36
CA GLU A 55 15.86 2.40 -13.92
C GLU A 55 16.03 3.54 -12.90
N PHE A 56 16.54 3.24 -11.71
CA PHE A 56 16.75 4.22 -10.65
C PHE A 56 18.04 3.96 -9.88
N GLN A 57 19.01 4.87 -10.02
CA GLN A 57 20.36 4.69 -9.49
C GLN A 57 20.94 3.35 -10.01
N ASP A 58 21.37 2.46 -9.11
CA ASP A 58 22.03 1.19 -9.43
C ASP A 58 21.06 -0.01 -9.45
N PHE A 59 19.74 0.21 -9.57
CA PHE A 59 18.73 -0.86 -9.59
C PHE A 59 17.49 -0.51 -10.45
N VAL A 60 16.63 -1.49 -10.68
CA VAL A 60 15.36 -1.34 -11.39
C VAL A 60 14.19 -1.42 -10.40
N VAL A 61 13.24 -0.50 -10.52
CA VAL A 61 11.92 -0.57 -9.89
C VAL A 61 10.96 -1.21 -10.89
N GLU A 62 10.66 -2.49 -10.68
CA GLU A 62 9.77 -3.31 -11.52
C GLU A 62 8.33 -2.77 -11.49
N LYS A 63 7.61 -2.92 -12.59
CA LYS A 63 6.21 -2.53 -12.78
C LYS A 63 5.30 -3.07 -11.66
N SER A 64 4.48 -2.20 -11.08
CA SER A 64 3.63 -2.58 -9.95
C SER A 64 2.53 -3.59 -10.31
N ASN A 65 2.43 -4.65 -9.49
CA ASN A 65 1.29 -5.57 -9.49
C ASN A 65 -0.02 -4.90 -9.05
N TYR A 66 0.01 -3.88 -8.17
CA TYR A 66 -1.20 -3.10 -7.84
C TYR A 66 -1.70 -2.37 -9.08
N TYR A 67 -0.80 -1.69 -9.79
CA TYR A 67 -1.16 -0.98 -11.02
C TYR A 67 -1.71 -1.95 -12.07
N LYS A 68 -0.99 -3.04 -12.37
CA LYS A 68 -1.42 -4.07 -13.31
C LYS A 68 -2.83 -4.61 -12.99
N ILE A 69 -3.01 -5.17 -11.79
CA ILE A 69 -4.26 -5.84 -11.41
C ILE A 69 -5.43 -4.84 -11.37
N LEU A 70 -5.25 -3.65 -10.80
CA LEU A 70 -6.34 -2.67 -10.72
C LEU A 70 -6.74 -2.10 -12.08
N LYS A 71 -5.78 -1.92 -13.00
CA LYS A 71 -6.07 -1.55 -14.40
C LYS A 71 -6.78 -2.67 -15.15
N GLU A 72 -6.36 -3.93 -14.99
CA GLU A 72 -7.05 -5.11 -15.55
C GLU A 72 -8.48 -5.25 -15.02
N GLN A 73 -8.71 -4.92 -13.74
CA GLN A 73 -10.05 -4.84 -13.14
C GLN A 73 -10.87 -3.62 -13.58
N GLY A 74 -10.32 -2.74 -14.43
CA GLY A 74 -11.03 -1.61 -15.05
C GLY A 74 -11.16 -0.36 -14.19
N TYR A 75 -10.39 -0.21 -13.11
CA TYR A 75 -10.41 0.98 -12.27
C TYR A 75 -9.65 2.17 -12.88
N ASN A 76 -10.03 3.39 -12.48
CA ASN A 76 -9.16 4.55 -12.65
C ASN A 76 -8.05 4.53 -11.60
N VAL A 77 -6.80 4.57 -12.05
CA VAL A 77 -5.61 4.36 -11.21
C VAL A 77 -4.55 5.36 -11.60
N ILE A 78 -4.01 6.07 -10.62
CA ILE A 78 -2.84 6.94 -10.72
C ILE A 78 -1.73 6.26 -9.94
N ALA A 79 -0.60 5.99 -10.58
CA ALA A 79 0.62 5.51 -9.93
C ALA A 79 1.66 6.65 -9.89
N SER A 80 2.44 6.70 -8.82
CA SER A 80 3.55 7.63 -8.67
C SER A 80 4.65 6.98 -7.85
N HIS A 81 5.91 7.30 -8.14
CA HIS A 81 7.03 6.79 -7.36
C HIS A 81 8.12 7.84 -7.21
N ILE A 82 8.92 7.75 -6.15
CA ILE A 82 10.12 8.60 -6.00
C ILE A 82 11.10 8.41 -7.17
N ALA A 83 11.13 7.21 -7.78
CA ALA A 83 11.92 6.94 -8.98
C ALA A 83 11.45 7.71 -10.23
N THR A 84 10.16 8.07 -10.31
CA THR A 84 9.60 8.89 -11.41
C THR A 84 9.61 10.39 -11.07
N GLY A 85 10.35 10.79 -10.04
CA GLY A 85 10.41 12.18 -9.56
C GLY A 85 9.19 12.61 -8.74
N GLN A 86 8.33 11.67 -8.35
CA GLN A 86 7.08 11.93 -7.61
C GLN A 86 7.19 11.33 -6.21
N ASP A 87 8.01 11.94 -5.35
CA ASP A 87 8.14 11.52 -3.95
C ASP A 87 6.78 11.66 -3.24
N PHE A 88 6.33 10.62 -2.54
CA PHE A 88 5.13 10.69 -1.73
C PHE A 88 5.15 11.79 -0.66
N PHE A 89 6.31 12.34 -0.26
CA PHE A 89 6.37 13.48 0.66
C PHE A 89 6.17 14.86 0.01
N ASP A 90 6.29 14.98 -1.31
CA ASP A 90 6.17 16.26 -2.03
C ASP A 90 5.08 16.26 -3.11
N PHE A 91 4.71 15.10 -3.64
CA PHE A 91 3.69 14.91 -4.67
C PHE A 91 2.30 14.59 -4.07
N GLU A 92 1.26 15.12 -4.70
CA GLU A 92 -0.15 14.76 -4.53
C GLU A 92 -0.82 14.86 -5.92
N PRO A 93 -1.61 13.87 -6.37
CA PRO A 93 -2.37 13.99 -7.61
C PRO A 93 -3.59 14.90 -7.42
N GLU A 94 -3.91 15.69 -8.45
CA GLU A 94 -4.98 16.72 -8.42
C GLU A 94 -6.31 16.21 -7.83
N ASN A 95 -6.69 14.97 -8.17
CA ASN A 95 -7.88 14.31 -7.63
C ASN A 95 -7.60 12.82 -7.35
N PHE A 96 -8.06 12.35 -6.19
CA PHE A 96 -8.09 10.93 -5.81
C PHE A 96 -9.09 10.69 -4.67
N ASP A 97 -9.61 9.46 -4.56
CA ASP A 97 -10.60 9.05 -3.56
C ASP A 97 -10.04 8.08 -2.51
N LEU A 98 -9.01 7.31 -2.86
CA LEU A 98 -8.54 6.16 -2.10
C LEU A 98 -7.04 5.96 -2.34
N ILE A 99 -6.27 5.72 -1.28
CA ILE A 99 -4.85 5.35 -1.37
C ILE A 99 -4.70 3.84 -1.14
N ILE A 100 -4.01 3.12 -2.03
CA ILE A 100 -3.64 1.71 -1.82
C ILE A 100 -2.20 1.52 -2.27
N SER A 101 -1.32 0.99 -1.40
CA SER A 101 0.05 0.64 -1.79
C SER A 101 0.80 -0.10 -0.67
N ASN A 102 2.03 -0.54 -0.95
CA ASN A 102 3.00 -1.03 0.02
C ASN A 102 4.07 0.05 0.30
N PRO A 103 3.92 0.88 1.36
CA PRO A 103 4.94 1.86 1.71
C PRO A 103 6.25 1.19 2.14
N PRO A 104 7.40 1.88 1.99
CA PRO A 104 8.65 1.42 2.56
C PRO A 104 8.55 1.09 4.06
N PHE A 105 9.10 -0.06 4.46
CA PHE A 105 9.01 -0.54 5.85
C PHE A 105 9.81 0.29 6.87
N LYS A 106 10.69 1.19 6.41
CA LYS A 106 11.41 2.19 7.22
C LYS A 106 10.59 3.48 7.31
N ASN A 107 10.72 4.27 8.38
CA ASN A 107 10.01 5.55 8.56
C ASN A 107 8.47 5.50 8.48
N LYS A 108 7.85 4.35 8.82
CA LYS A 108 6.39 4.11 8.73
C LYS A 108 5.54 5.25 9.30
N LYS A 109 5.90 5.80 10.47
CA LYS A 109 5.18 6.89 11.13
C LYS A 109 4.90 8.05 10.17
N ALA A 110 5.92 8.59 9.51
CA ALA A 110 5.77 9.71 8.58
C ALA A 110 4.88 9.38 7.36
N PHE A 111 4.97 8.15 6.83
CA PHE A 111 4.12 7.72 5.71
C PHE A 111 2.63 7.69 6.11
N PHE A 112 2.31 7.11 7.28
CA PHE A 112 0.93 7.06 7.77
C PHE A 112 0.41 8.42 8.23
N GLU A 113 1.26 9.27 8.84
CA GLU A 113 0.90 10.65 9.19
C GLU A 113 0.50 11.46 7.95
N ARG A 114 1.27 11.42 6.85
CA ARG A 114 0.87 12.10 5.61
C ARG A 114 -0.40 11.51 5.01
N ALA A 115 -0.53 10.18 4.99
CA ALA A 115 -1.77 9.53 4.51
C ALA A 115 -3.02 10.05 5.26
N LEU A 116 -2.90 10.30 6.56
CA LEU A 116 -3.97 10.85 7.39
C LEU A 116 -4.22 12.35 7.17
N ILE A 117 -3.19 13.15 6.84
CA ILE A 117 -3.35 14.58 6.53
C ILE A 117 -4.34 14.81 5.38
N PHE A 118 -4.37 13.93 4.38
CA PHE A 118 -5.32 14.01 3.26
C PHE A 118 -6.78 13.82 3.68
N LYS A 119 -7.05 13.27 4.87
CA LYS A 119 -8.39 12.94 5.38
C LYS A 119 -9.22 12.08 4.41
N LYS A 120 -8.53 11.28 3.58
CA LYS A 120 -9.11 10.38 2.59
C LYS A 120 -8.86 8.93 2.98
N PRO A 121 -9.73 8.00 2.56
CA PRO A 121 -9.56 6.58 2.83
C PRO A 121 -8.26 5.99 2.32
N PHE A 122 -7.70 5.02 3.04
CA PHE A 122 -6.52 4.28 2.59
C PHE A 122 -6.50 2.82 3.05
N ALA A 123 -5.68 2.02 2.37
CA ALA A 123 -5.20 0.70 2.79
C ALA A 123 -3.70 0.59 2.46
N LEU A 124 -2.84 0.69 3.48
CA LEU A 124 -1.39 0.66 3.33
C LEU A 124 -0.79 -0.54 4.07
N VAL A 125 0.10 -1.27 3.41
CA VAL A 125 0.76 -2.44 4.00
C VAL A 125 1.70 -2.02 5.14
N GLY A 126 1.72 -2.80 6.21
CA GLY A 126 2.67 -2.66 7.31
C GLY A 126 2.86 -3.97 8.07
N PRO A 127 3.93 -4.09 8.89
CA PRO A 127 4.15 -5.28 9.71
C PRO A 127 3.22 -5.23 10.93
N ALA A 128 2.49 -6.31 11.21
CA ALA A 128 1.54 -6.39 12.32
C ALA A 128 2.18 -6.16 13.70
N SER A 129 3.49 -6.39 13.85
CA SER A 129 4.23 -6.04 15.07
C SER A 129 4.27 -4.54 15.36
N TRP A 130 4.05 -3.69 14.36
CA TRP A 130 4.03 -2.25 14.56
C TRP A 130 2.89 -1.80 15.49
N LEU A 131 1.80 -2.58 15.61
CA LEU A 131 0.74 -2.34 16.61
C LEU A 131 1.23 -2.34 18.07
N ASN A 132 2.41 -2.90 18.36
CA ASN A 132 3.03 -2.88 19.69
C ASN A 132 4.03 -1.72 19.87
N ASP A 133 4.25 -0.91 18.84
CA ASP A 133 5.22 0.20 18.85
C ASP A 133 4.55 1.52 19.21
N SER A 134 5.25 2.35 19.97
CA SER A 134 4.82 3.72 20.35
C SER A 134 4.46 4.59 19.14
N GLY A 135 5.18 4.45 18.03
CA GLY A 135 4.89 5.18 16.79
C GLY A 135 3.53 4.81 16.18
N SER A 136 3.00 3.62 16.43
CA SER A 136 1.64 3.26 16.00
C SER A 136 0.56 3.88 16.90
N TYR A 137 0.84 4.00 18.21
CA TYR A 137 -0.04 4.70 19.15
C TYR A 137 -0.15 6.19 18.80
N ASP A 138 0.98 6.86 18.55
CA ASP A 138 1.01 8.27 18.16
C ASP A 138 0.12 8.57 16.93
N VAL A 139 0.18 7.66 15.94
CA VAL A 139 -0.53 7.82 14.66
C VAL A 139 -2.01 7.43 14.76
N PHE A 140 -2.33 6.35 15.47
CA PHE A 140 -3.65 5.72 15.39
C PHE A 140 -4.54 5.90 16.62
N SER A 141 -4.02 6.34 17.77
CA SER A 141 -4.79 6.46 19.03
C SER A 141 -6.04 7.33 18.95
N ASN A 142 -6.06 8.31 18.05
CA ASN A 142 -7.16 9.27 17.87
C ASN A 142 -7.99 9.05 16.60
N ILE A 143 -7.81 7.92 15.90
CA ILE A 143 -8.60 7.59 14.71
C ILE A 143 -9.25 6.21 14.84
N LYS A 144 -10.28 5.96 14.01
CA LYS A 144 -10.84 4.63 13.86
C LYS A 144 -9.97 3.78 12.92
N LEU A 145 -8.88 3.22 13.45
CA LEU A 145 -8.01 2.30 12.72
C LEU A 145 -8.80 1.05 12.30
N GLN A 146 -8.65 0.64 11.04
CA GLN A 146 -9.18 -0.60 10.51
C GLN A 146 -8.03 -1.52 10.05
N LEU A 147 -8.23 -2.83 10.09
CA LEU A 147 -7.20 -3.83 9.74
C LEU A 147 -7.74 -4.86 8.74
N PHE A 148 -7.00 -5.13 7.65
CA PHE A 148 -7.30 -6.23 6.73
C PHE A 148 -6.16 -7.26 6.75
N MET A 149 -6.48 -8.47 7.19
CA MET A 149 -5.48 -9.45 7.66
C MET A 149 -5.67 -10.83 7.01
N SER A 150 -4.63 -11.34 6.35
CA SER A 150 -4.61 -12.71 5.81
C SER A 150 -4.72 -13.78 6.91
N ARG A 151 -5.06 -15.04 6.60
CA ARG A 151 -4.92 -16.14 7.58
C ARG A 151 -3.45 -16.54 7.77
N SER A 152 -2.74 -16.74 6.67
CA SER A 152 -1.31 -17.11 6.61
C SER A 152 -0.41 -15.87 6.46
N ARG A 153 0.91 -16.03 6.60
CA ARG A 153 1.85 -14.92 6.34
C ARG A 153 2.01 -14.71 4.81
N PRO A 154 1.84 -13.47 4.29
CA PRO A 154 2.23 -13.16 2.92
C PRO A 154 3.77 -13.17 2.80
N THR A 155 4.24 -13.48 1.60
CA THR A 155 5.63 -13.29 1.18
C THR A 155 5.78 -11.95 0.45
N PHE A 156 7.02 -11.51 0.21
CA PHE A 156 7.36 -10.38 -0.66
C PHE A 156 8.59 -10.76 -1.49
N PHE A 157 8.90 -10.00 -2.54
CA PHE A 157 10.12 -10.21 -3.31
C PHE A 157 10.87 -8.90 -3.59
N ARG A 158 12.16 -9.06 -3.89
CA ARG A 158 13.09 -7.98 -4.27
C ARG A 158 14.14 -8.58 -5.21
N ASN A 159 14.33 -7.97 -6.38
CA ASN A 159 15.33 -8.38 -7.37
C ASN A 159 15.26 -9.89 -7.67
N GLY A 160 14.06 -10.40 -7.97
CA GLY A 160 13.80 -11.83 -8.24
C GLY A 160 14.03 -12.80 -7.08
N LYS A 161 14.24 -12.34 -5.83
CA LYS A 161 14.42 -13.18 -4.64
C LYS A 161 13.29 -12.98 -3.64
N ILE A 162 12.78 -14.09 -3.09
CA ILE A 162 11.82 -14.05 -1.98
C ILE A 162 12.49 -13.41 -0.76
N VAL A 163 11.98 -12.26 -0.34
CA VAL A 163 12.33 -11.59 0.91
C VAL A 163 11.28 -11.99 1.96
N GLY A 164 11.73 -12.32 3.17
CA GLY A 164 10.81 -12.68 4.26
C GLY A 164 10.74 -14.15 4.65
N LYS A 165 11.71 -15.00 4.22
CA LYS A 165 11.97 -16.28 4.93
C LYS A 165 12.28 -16.06 6.43
N VAL A 166 12.61 -14.82 6.82
CA VAL A 166 12.85 -14.38 8.21
C VAL A 166 12.17 -13.01 8.51
N THR A 167 10.95 -12.77 8.04
CA THR A 167 10.08 -11.76 8.69
C THR A 167 9.36 -12.45 9.84
N SER A 168 9.78 -12.16 11.08
CA SER A 168 9.18 -12.71 12.31
C SER A 168 7.68 -12.40 12.44
N PHE A 169 7.22 -11.34 11.78
CA PHE A 169 5.85 -10.85 11.84
C PHE A 169 5.17 -10.82 10.46
N LYS A 170 3.85 -10.97 10.50
CA LYS A 170 2.94 -10.98 9.36
C LYS A 170 2.73 -9.54 8.85
N ALA A 171 2.83 -9.30 7.55
CA ALA A 171 2.36 -8.05 6.96
C ALA A 171 0.83 -8.07 6.82
N ILE A 172 0.20 -6.91 7.02
CA ILE A 172 -1.24 -6.67 6.99
C ILE A 172 -1.50 -5.28 6.39
N TYR A 173 -2.72 -5.01 5.94
CA TYR A 173 -3.10 -3.63 5.64
C TYR A 173 -3.59 -2.91 6.90
N PHE A 174 -3.04 -1.73 7.14
CA PHE A 174 -3.57 -0.72 8.04
C PHE A 174 -4.44 0.22 7.20
N CYS A 175 -5.68 0.42 7.63
CA CYS A 175 -6.73 1.05 6.84
C CYS A 175 -7.45 2.17 7.60
N PHE A 176 -8.05 3.10 6.86
CA PHE A 176 -8.86 4.22 7.38
C PHE A 176 -10.02 4.51 6.44
N ASP A 177 -11.26 4.61 6.95
CA ASP A 177 -12.56 4.77 6.23
C ASP A 177 -12.76 3.88 4.97
N PHE A 178 -12.00 2.80 4.85
CA PHE A 178 -11.96 1.96 3.64
C PHE A 178 -12.82 0.69 3.79
N LEU A 179 -12.66 -0.02 4.91
CA LEU A 179 -13.36 -1.28 5.17
C LEU A 179 -14.78 -1.04 5.71
N GLU A 180 -15.66 -2.03 5.55
CA GLU A 180 -17.00 -2.02 6.15
C GLU A 180 -16.98 -2.41 7.63
N GLN A 181 -15.91 -3.10 8.06
CA GLN A 181 -15.69 -3.59 9.42
C GLN A 181 -14.31 -3.14 9.93
N ASP A 182 -14.12 -3.15 11.23
CA ASP A 182 -12.89 -2.64 11.86
C ASP A 182 -11.74 -3.64 11.76
N ILE A 183 -12.05 -4.95 11.73
CA ILE A 183 -11.09 -6.01 11.45
C ILE A 183 -11.75 -6.97 10.46
N ASP A 184 -11.07 -7.22 9.34
CA ASP A 184 -11.56 -8.09 8.27
C ASP A 184 -10.46 -9.09 7.85
N TRP A 185 -10.85 -10.27 7.38
CA TRP A 185 -9.96 -11.42 7.20
C TRP A 185 -10.07 -12.01 5.80
N PHE A 186 -8.96 -12.55 5.30
CA PHE A 186 -8.94 -13.22 3.99
C PHE A 186 -7.99 -14.42 3.96
N LEU A 187 -8.17 -15.28 2.96
CA LEU A 187 -7.22 -16.36 2.66
C LEU A 187 -6.26 -15.89 1.56
N LEU A 188 -4.97 -16.19 1.72
CA LEU A 188 -3.98 -16.00 0.66
C LEU A 188 -4.06 -17.22 -0.27
N ASP A 189 -4.40 -16.99 -1.53
CA ASP A 189 -4.20 -17.97 -2.59
C ASP A 189 -2.77 -17.84 -3.12
N LYS A 190 -1.90 -18.75 -2.69
CA LYS A 190 -0.48 -18.74 -3.06
C LYS A 190 -0.21 -19.22 -4.49
N SER A 191 -1.18 -19.82 -5.17
CA SER A 191 -1.02 -20.20 -6.59
C SER A 191 -0.93 -18.98 -7.52
N LEU A 192 -1.26 -17.79 -7.00
CA LEU A 192 -1.14 -16.51 -7.69
C LEU A 192 0.25 -15.86 -7.53
N ASP A 193 1.16 -16.51 -6.80
CA ASP A 193 2.52 -16.02 -6.48
C ASP A 193 3.62 -16.86 -7.16
N GLU A 194 3.24 -17.85 -7.97
CA GLU A 194 4.08 -18.79 -8.73
C GLU A 194 4.23 -18.38 -10.21
#